data_AF-A0A347U4G0-F1
#
_entry.id   AF-A0A347U4G0-F1
#
_cell.length_a   1.000
_cell.length_b   1.000
_cell.length_c   1.000
_cell.angle_alpha   90.00
_cell.angle_beta   90.00
_cell.angle_gamma   90.00
#
_symmetry.space_group_name_H-M   'P 1'
#
loop_
_entity.id
_entity.type
_entity.pdbx_description
1 polymer ?
#
loop_
_entity_poly.entity_id
_entity_poly.type
_entity_poly.pdbx_seq_one_letter_code
_entity_poly.pdbx_strand_id
1 'polypeptide(L)'
;MAKVIFMHFDMETDGVYEGKIGEPIVRLAKEKKIPIPFAVDGDYSNCLISVENLSNEEPTSYMEDEELDILVKLGAISSKEAEQCQQFTISPKIRIAPMMLIKGDILVKPFKLK
;
A
#
# COMPACT_ATOMS: atom_id res chain seq x y z
N MET A 1 -4.71 -15.00 9.17
CA MET A 1 -3.73 -13.94 9.42
C MET A 1 -2.72 -13.96 8.29
N ALA A 2 -2.13 -12.81 8.01
CA ALA A 2 -1.08 -12.61 7.02
C ALA A 2 0.09 -11.87 7.70
N LYS A 3 1.30 -12.09 7.20
CA LYS A 3 2.51 -11.41 7.67
C LYS A 3 2.65 -10.07 6.98
N VAL A 4 2.67 -9.00 7.77
CA VAL A 4 2.92 -7.64 7.28
C VAL A 4 4.26 -7.20 7.82
N ILE A 5 5.22 -6.98 6.93
CA ILE A 5 6.55 -6.52 7.29
C ILE A 5 6.61 -5.02 7.01
N PHE A 6 6.82 -4.19 8.04
CA PHE A 6 7.12 -2.77 7.87
C PHE A 6 8.63 -2.58 7.89
N MET A 7 9.17 -1.90 6.88
CA MET A 7 10.59 -1.60 6.76
C MET A 7 10.82 -0.15 6.33
N HIS A 8 11.90 0.43 6.85
CA HIS A 8 12.37 1.79 6.58
C HIS A 8 11.45 2.90 7.08
N PHE A 9 10.50 2.61 7.98
CA PHE A 9 9.67 3.64 8.62
C PHE A 9 10.40 4.26 9.79
N ASP A 10 10.85 3.45 10.74
CA ASP A 10 11.76 3.83 11.83
C ASP A 10 12.44 2.59 12.42
N MET A 11 13.55 2.77 13.14
CA MET A 11 14.30 1.64 13.71
C MET A 11 13.60 0.96 14.89
N GLU A 12 12.55 1.56 15.45
CA GLU A 12 11.89 1.06 16.67
C GLU A 12 10.65 0.20 16.35
N THR A 13 9.96 0.50 15.26
CA THR A 13 8.70 -0.09 14.83
C THR A 13 8.81 -0.84 13.50
N ASP A 14 9.96 -0.79 12.82
CA ASP A 14 10.25 -1.73 11.74
C ASP A 14 10.25 -3.17 12.29
N GLY A 15 9.56 -4.07 11.60
CA GLY A 15 9.40 -5.44 12.08
C GLY A 15 8.34 -6.24 11.34
N VAL A 16 8.16 -7.48 11.79
CA VAL A 16 7.17 -8.42 11.26
C VAL A 16 5.96 -8.44 12.20
N TYR A 17 4.79 -8.19 11.64
CA TYR A 17 3.52 -8.16 12.37
C TYR A 17 2.50 -9.10 11.75
N GLU A 18 1.56 -9.57 12.57
CA GLU A 18 0.42 -10.34 12.09
C GLU A 18 -0.76 -9.41 11.83
N GLY A 19 -1.16 -9.32 10.57
CA GLY A 19 -2.33 -8.59 10.12
C GLY A 19 -3.49 -9.54 9.80
N LYS A 20 -4.73 -9.11 10.05
CA LYS A 20 -5.89 -9.89 9.60
C LYS A 20 -6.18 -9.57 8.13
N ILE A 21 -6.38 -10.61 7.33
CA ILE A 21 -6.76 -10.47 5.92
C ILE A 21 -8.14 -9.77 5.86
N GLY A 22 -8.26 -8.78 4.99
CA GLY A 22 -9.45 -7.93 4.83
C GLY A 22 -9.49 -6.71 5.75
N GLU A 23 -8.52 -6.52 6.66
CA GLU A 23 -8.44 -5.29 7.45
C GLU A 23 -7.61 -4.19 6.76
N PRO A 24 -7.96 -2.90 6.97
CA PRO A 24 -7.16 -1.79 6.49
C PRO A 24 -5.75 -1.79 7.10
N ILE A 25 -4.73 -1.63 6.27
CA ILE A 25 -3.34 -1.63 6.73
C ILE A 25 -3.06 -0.51 7.74
N VAL A 26 -3.74 0.62 7.59
CA VAL A 26 -3.64 1.77 8.49
C VAL A 26 -4.09 1.46 9.91
N ARG A 27 -4.99 0.48 10.10
CA ARG A 27 -5.40 0.05 11.43
C ARG A 27 -4.25 -0.65 12.15
N LEU A 28 -3.60 -1.60 11.47
CA LEU A 28 -2.41 -2.29 11.98
C LEU A 28 -1.28 -1.29 12.27
N ALA A 29 -1.04 -0.35 11.34
CA ALA A 29 -0.06 0.71 11.51
C ALA A 29 -0.34 1.54 12.77
N LYS A 30 -1.59 1.94 13.01
CA LYS A 30 -1.99 2.70 14.19
C LYS A 30 -1.82 1.92 15.50
N GLU A 31 -2.21 0.65 15.51
CA GLU A 31 -2.07 -0.23 16.68
C GLU A 31 -0.61 -0.45 17.07
N LYS A 32 0.28 -0.54 16.06
CA LYS A 32 1.73 -0.74 16.25
C LYS A 32 2.54 0.55 16.30
N LYS A 33 1.87 1.70 16.15
CA LYS A 33 2.47 3.05 16.13
C LYS A 33 3.49 3.24 14.99
N ILE A 34 3.30 2.56 13.87
CA ILE A 34 4.11 2.80 12.67
C ILE A 34 3.83 4.22 12.16
N PRO A 35 4.85 5.04 11.86
CA PRO A 35 4.70 6.43 11.43
C PRO A 35 4.24 6.54 9.97
N ILE A 36 3.08 5.97 9.64
CA ILE A 36 2.41 6.16 8.35
C ILE A 36 1.51 7.39 8.44
N PRO A 37 1.74 8.43 7.62
CA PRO A 37 0.84 9.57 7.57
C PRO A 37 -0.56 9.15 7.13
N PHE A 38 -1.58 9.73 7.75
CA PHE A 38 -2.98 9.57 7.35
C PHE A 38 -3.37 10.75 6.47
N ALA A 39 -4.28 10.49 5.52
CA ALA A 39 -4.75 11.55 4.63
C ALA A 39 -5.51 12.58 5.45
N VAL A 40 -5.12 13.84 5.31
CA VAL A 40 -5.82 14.99 5.89
C VAL A 40 -6.50 15.71 4.72
N ASP A 41 -7.81 15.91 4.81
CA ASP A 41 -8.60 16.67 3.83
C ASP A 41 -8.48 16.21 2.36
N GLY A 42 -8.30 14.90 2.13
CA GLY A 42 -8.24 14.32 0.78
C GLY A 42 -6.88 14.42 0.10
N ASP A 43 -5.84 14.89 0.80
CA ASP A 43 -4.46 14.85 0.29
C ASP A 43 -3.79 13.50 0.66
N TYR A 44 -3.62 12.65 -0.36
CA TYR A 44 -2.98 11.34 -0.23
C TYR A 44 -1.48 11.36 -0.51
N SER A 45 -0.88 12.52 -0.83
CA SER A 45 0.54 12.63 -1.23
C SER A 45 1.50 12.08 -0.19
N ASN A 46 1.16 12.20 1.09
CA ASN A 46 1.98 11.75 2.21
C ASN A 46 1.67 10.31 2.66
N CYS A 47 0.63 9.67 2.10
CA CYS A 47 0.13 8.37 2.53
C CYS A 47 0.53 7.24 1.60
N LEU A 48 1.51 7.50 0.71
CA LEU A 48 1.96 6.54 -0.28
C LEU A 48 2.92 5.54 0.34
N ILE A 49 2.68 4.27 0.03
CA ILE A 49 3.51 3.15 0.47
C ILE A 49 3.89 2.30 -0.72
N SER A 50 5.10 1.76 -0.70
CA SER A 50 5.54 0.72 -1.62
C SER A 50 5.20 -0.63 -1.01
N VAL A 51 4.50 -1.46 -1.77
CA VAL A 51 4.02 -2.77 -1.34
C VAL A 51 4.62 -3.83 -2.26
N GLU A 52 5.27 -4.81 -1.64
CA GLU A 52 5.78 -5.99 -2.29
C GLU A 52 5.08 -7.21 -1.70
N ASN A 53 4.55 -8.09 -2.54
CA ASN A 53 3.97 -9.33 -2.05
C ASN A 53 5.07 -10.37 -1.88
N LEU A 54 5.00 -11.11 -0.77
CA LEU A 54 6.00 -12.11 -0.39
C LEU A 54 5.65 -13.51 -0.92
N SER A 55 4.44 -13.68 -1.45
CA SER A 55 4.05 -14.89 -2.17
C SER A 55 4.65 -14.91 -3.58
N ASN A 56 4.96 -16.11 -4.09
CA ASN A 56 5.39 -16.31 -5.48
C ASN A 56 4.24 -16.17 -6.49
N GLU A 57 3.00 -16.09 -6.02
CA GLU A 57 1.84 -15.83 -6.87
C GLU A 57 1.66 -14.32 -7.04
N GLU A 58 1.56 -13.85 -8.29
CA GLU A 58 1.19 -12.46 -8.53
C GLU A 58 -0.19 -12.21 -7.92
N PRO A 59 -0.32 -11.24 -7.01
CA PRO A 59 -1.57 -10.98 -6.34
C PRO A 59 -2.51 -10.33 -7.32
N THR A 60 -3.42 -11.14 -7.83
CA THR A 60 -4.55 -10.63 -8.60
C THR A 60 -5.41 -9.79 -7.66
N SER A 61 -5.56 -8.52 -8.00
CA SER A 61 -6.37 -7.59 -7.23
C SER A 61 -7.14 -6.74 -8.20
N TYR A 62 -8.47 -6.80 -8.11
CA TYR A 62 -9.30 -5.71 -8.58
C TYR A 62 -8.88 -4.44 -7.85
N MET A 63 -8.52 -3.45 -8.62
CA MET A 63 -8.18 -2.11 -8.16
C MET A 63 -9.40 -1.22 -8.38
N GLU A 64 -9.69 -0.36 -7.43
CA GLU A 64 -10.71 0.67 -7.63
C GLU A 64 -10.13 1.75 -8.54
N ASP A 65 -10.92 2.17 -9.54
CA ASP A 65 -10.50 3.20 -10.51
C ASP A 65 -10.10 4.51 -9.81
N GLU A 66 -10.75 4.83 -8.68
CA GLU A 66 -10.43 6.00 -7.86
C GLU A 66 -9.01 5.97 -7.29
N GLU A 67 -8.53 4.83 -6.76
CA GLU A 67 -7.17 4.72 -6.21
C GLU A 67 -6.13 4.92 -7.33
N LEU A 68 -6.35 4.32 -8.50
CA LEU A 68 -5.46 4.44 -9.65
C LEU A 68 -5.41 5.87 -10.18
N ASP A 69 -6.57 6.53 -10.31
CA ASP A 69 -6.65 7.92 -10.73
C ASP A 69 -5.88 8.86 -9.79
N ILE A 70 -5.97 8.64 -8.48
CA ILE A 70 -5.21 9.42 -7.50
C ILE A 70 -3.71 9.15 -7.64
N LEU A 71 -3.29 7.89 -7.77
CA LEU A 71 -1.88 7.54 -7.95
C LEU A 71 -1.29 8.18 -9.23
N VAL A 72 -2.06 8.23 -10.32
CA VAL A 72 -1.66 8.90 -11.57
C VAL A 72 -1.59 10.42 -11.37
N LYS A 73 -2.60 11.03 -10.74
CA LYS A 73 -2.63 12.48 -10.46
C LYS A 73 -1.46 12.94 -9.59
N LEU A 74 -1.06 12.10 -8.63
CA LEU A 74 0.09 12.35 -7.76
C LEU A 74 1.43 12.11 -8.46
N GLY A 75 1.44 11.49 -9.65
CA GLY A 75 2.66 11.10 -10.36
C GLY A 75 3.38 9.90 -9.73
N ALA A 76 2.69 9.14 -8.88
CA ALA A 76 3.24 7.93 -8.25
C ALA A 76 3.36 6.76 -9.24
N ILE A 77 2.43 6.69 -10.20
CA ILE A 77 2.42 5.74 -11.33
C ILE A 77 2.09 6.48 -12.62
N SER A 78 2.43 5.89 -13.77
CA SER A 78 2.01 6.43 -15.08
C SER A 78 0.60 6.00 -15.46
N SER A 79 -0.10 6.76 -16.32
CA SER A 79 -1.42 6.35 -16.85
C SER A 79 -1.38 4.98 -17.55
N LYS A 80 -0.27 4.69 -18.26
CA LYS A 80 -0.06 3.39 -18.91
C LYS A 80 0.09 2.26 -17.88
N GLU A 81 0.75 2.52 -16.77
CA GLU A 81 0.88 1.56 -15.68
C GLU A 81 -0.48 1.31 -15.01
N ALA A 82 -1.29 2.36 -14.82
CA ALA A 82 -2.66 2.22 -14.31
C ALA A 82 -3.55 1.38 -15.25
N GLU A 83 -3.49 1.63 -16.56
CA GLU A 83 -4.21 0.84 -17.57
C GLU A 83 -3.77 -0.64 -17.55
N GLN A 84 -2.46 -0.91 -17.43
CA GLN A 84 -1.95 -2.27 -17.29
C GLN A 84 -2.43 -2.93 -15.99
N CYS A 85 -2.46 -2.18 -14.89
CA CYS A 85 -2.98 -2.67 -13.62
C CYS A 85 -4.45 -3.10 -13.74
N GLN A 86 -5.28 -2.30 -14.40
CA GLN A 86 -6.68 -2.66 -14.69
C GLN A 86 -6.77 -3.87 -15.64
N GLN A 87 -6.06 -3.83 -16.77
CA GLN A 87 -6.16 -4.85 -17.82
C GLN A 87 -5.74 -6.24 -17.34
N PHE A 88 -4.63 -6.32 -16.60
CA PHE A 88 -4.08 -7.58 -16.12
C PHE A 88 -4.53 -7.93 -14.68
N THR A 89 -5.39 -7.09 -14.08
CA THR A 89 -5.84 -7.26 -12.69
C THR A 89 -4.66 -7.38 -11.71
N ILE A 90 -3.60 -6.63 -11.96
CA ILE A 90 -2.38 -6.61 -11.14
C ILE A 90 -2.41 -5.40 -10.20
N SER A 91 -1.87 -5.58 -8.99
CA SER A 91 -1.72 -4.47 -8.06
C SER A 91 -0.52 -3.60 -8.46
N PRO A 92 -0.64 -2.26 -8.44
CA PRO A 92 0.52 -1.40 -8.58
C PRO A 92 1.45 -1.58 -7.37
N LYS A 93 2.74 -1.36 -7.58
CA LYS A 93 3.74 -1.42 -6.50
C LYS A 93 3.54 -0.30 -5.47
N ILE A 94 3.04 0.85 -5.91
CA ILE A 94 2.73 1.98 -5.04
C ILE A 94 1.24 1.97 -4.75
N ARG A 95 0.90 2.06 -3.47
CA ARG A 95 -0.48 2.02 -2.96
C ARG A 95 -0.73 3.19 -2.04
N ILE A 96 -2.01 3.55 -1.90
CA ILE A 96 -2.47 4.54 -0.93
C ILE A 96 -2.80 3.80 0.36
N ALA A 97 -2.02 4.02 1.43
CA ALA A 97 -2.18 3.29 2.70
C ALA A 97 -3.63 3.24 3.21
N PRO A 98 -4.41 4.34 3.31
CA PRO A 98 -5.79 4.29 3.80
C PRO A 98 -6.77 3.53 2.89
N MET A 99 -6.45 3.32 1.61
CA MET A 99 -7.30 2.59 0.65
C MET A 99 -6.90 1.10 0.52
N MET A 100 -5.80 0.69 1.17
CA MET A 100 -5.29 -0.66 1.05
C MET A 100 -5.80 -1.59 2.17
N LEU A 101 -6.33 -2.74 1.76
CA LEU A 101 -6.64 -3.87 2.64
C LEU A 101 -5.51 -4.91 2.61
N ILE A 102 -5.25 -5.57 3.74
CA ILE A 102 -4.30 -6.68 3.82
C ILE A 102 -4.90 -7.88 3.09
N LYS A 103 -4.25 -8.35 2.01
CA LYS A 103 -4.71 -9.50 1.22
C LYS A 103 -3.88 -10.77 1.42
N GLY A 104 -2.65 -10.64 1.90
CA GLY A 104 -1.71 -11.73 2.07
C GLY A 104 -0.41 -11.24 2.69
N ASP A 105 0.63 -12.06 2.61
CA ASP A 105 1.94 -11.75 3.16
C ASP A 105 2.61 -10.64 2.32
N ILE A 106 2.88 -9.49 2.94
CA ILE A 106 3.35 -8.28 2.26
C ILE A 106 4.52 -7.63 3.00
N LEU A 107 5.38 -6.99 2.23
CA LEU A 107 6.41 -6.08 2.68
C LEU A 107 6.00 -4.66 2.30
N VAL A 108 6.06 -3.75 3.27
CA VAL A 108 5.60 -2.37 3.17
C VAL A 108 6.78 -1.45 3.48
N LYS A 109 7.01 -0.49 2.60
CA LYS A 109 8.05 0.53 2.74
C LYS A 109 7.44 1.93 2.54
N PRO A 110 7.97 2.98 3.17
CA PRO A 110 7.53 4.33 2.87
C PRO A 110 7.87 4.71 1.42
N PHE A 111 6.96 5.40 0.75
CA PHE A 111 7.20 5.97 -0.57
C PHE A 111 7.06 7.48 -0.52
N LYS A 112 7.98 8.18 -1.19
CA LYS A 112 7.94 9.64 -1.33
C LYS A 112 7.94 9.98 -2.81
N LEU A 113 7.05 10.90 -3.19
CA LEU A 113 7.06 11.52 -4.51
C LEU A 113 8.40 12.24 -4.72
N LYS A 114 8.92 12.15 -5.94
CA LYS A 114 10.18 12.80 -6.35
C LYS A 114 9.96 14.23 -6.78
#